data_AF-A0A7W1PE87-F1
#
_entry.id   AF-A0A7W1PE87-F1
#
_cell.length_a   1.000
_cell.length_b   1.000
_cell.length_c   1.000
_cell.angle_alpha   90.00
_cell.angle_beta   90.00
_cell.angle_gamma   90.00
#
_symmetry.space_group_name_H-M   'P 1'
#
loop_
_entity.id
_entity.type
_entity.pdbx_description
1 polymer ?
#
loop_
_entity_poly.entity_id
_entity_poly.type
_entity_poly.pdbx_seq_one_letter_code
_entity_poly.pdbx_strand_id
1 'polypeptide(L)'
;VLYHVEILGRAPALAGVLFLGTLGFVTLGTFYAAMASRVRSREVLLPLLLFPMLVPLLLAAVECTRAVLQGDVMGDWRAWLRVLLAFDAIFLAATLLAFEYVIED
;
A
#
# COMPACT_ATOMS: atom_id res chain seq x y z
N VAL A 1 2.81 -21.74 -28.45
CA VAL A 1 3.46 -20.61 -29.16
C VAL A 1 2.76 -19.25 -28.90
N LEU A 2 1.86 -19.14 -27.90
CA LEU A 2 1.36 -17.84 -27.41
C LEU A 2 1.66 -17.70 -25.92
N TYR A 3 2.75 -17.00 -25.62
CA TYR A 3 3.26 -16.63 -24.28
C TYR A 3 4.12 -17.68 -23.56
N HIS A 4 5.31 -17.92 -24.12
CA HIS A 4 6.49 -18.47 -23.44
C HIS A 4 7.05 -17.48 -22.39
N VAL A 5 6.17 -16.80 -21.66
CA VAL A 5 6.53 -15.89 -20.57
C VAL A 5 6.39 -16.72 -19.30
N GLU A 6 7.46 -16.81 -18.50
CA GLU A 6 7.46 -17.45 -17.18
C GLU A 6 6.58 -16.68 -16.16
N ILE A 7 5.40 -16.20 -16.57
CA ILE A 7 4.43 -15.51 -15.71
C ILE A 7 4.06 -16.43 -14.57
N LEU A 8 3.94 -17.75 -14.81
CA LEU A 8 3.62 -18.70 -13.76
C LEU A 8 4.72 -18.79 -12.69
N GLY A 9 5.99 -18.62 -13.07
CA GLY A 9 7.11 -18.57 -12.12
C GLY A 9 7.19 -17.26 -11.33
N ARG A 10 6.71 -16.14 -11.91
CA ARG A 10 6.70 -14.81 -11.27
C ARG A 10 5.35 -14.42 -10.66
N ALA A 11 4.32 -15.21 -10.89
CA ALA A 11 2.99 -15.09 -10.31
C ALA A 11 2.99 -14.96 -8.79
N PRO A 12 3.76 -15.76 -8.01
CA PRO A 12 3.76 -15.60 -6.55
C PRO A 12 4.33 -14.24 -6.11
N ALA A 13 5.36 -13.73 -6.79
CA ALA A 13 5.93 -12.42 -6.48
C ALA A 13 4.94 -11.28 -6.81
N LEU A 14 4.28 -11.35 -7.97
CA LEU A 14 3.23 -10.40 -8.35
C LEU A 14 2.03 -10.45 -7.38
N ALA A 15 1.60 -11.65 -7.00
CA ALA A 15 0.54 -11.83 -6.01
C ALA A 15 0.93 -11.20 -4.65
N GLY A 16 2.18 -11.36 -4.22
CA GLY A 16 2.68 -10.73 -3.00
C GLY A 16 2.66 -9.20 -3.06
N VAL A 17 3.13 -8.60 -4.17
CA VAL A 17 3.11 -7.14 -4.38
C VAL A 17 1.68 -6.62 -4.44
N LEU A 18 0.77 -7.31 -5.13
CA LEU A 18 -0.64 -6.95 -5.20
C LEU A 18 -1.32 -7.05 -3.83
N PHE A 19 -1.01 -8.10 -3.07
CA PHE A 19 -1.54 -8.28 -1.73
C PHE A 19 -1.09 -7.15 -0.80
N LEU A 20 0.21 -6.86 -0.74
CA LEU A 20 0.78 -5.75 0.05
C LEU A 20 0.20 -4.40 -0.40
N GLY A 21 0.21 -4.10 -1.70
CA GLY A 21 -0.36 -2.85 -2.22
C GLY A 21 -1.84 -2.67 -1.88
N THR A 22 -2.62 -3.75 -1.93
CA THR A 22 -4.04 -3.74 -1.54
C THR A 22 -4.20 -3.56 -0.03
N LEU A 23 -3.38 -4.25 0.76
CA LEU A 23 -3.36 -4.13 2.22
C LEU A 23 -3.09 -2.68 2.61
N GLY A 24 -2.02 -2.06 2.11
CA GLY A 24 -1.70 -0.65 2.37
C GLY A 24 -2.82 0.30 1.96
N PHE A 25 -3.43 0.08 0.79
CA PHE A 25 -4.51 0.92 0.29
C PHE A 25 -5.76 0.83 1.18
N VAL A 26 -6.19 -0.39 1.53
CA VAL A 26 -7.34 -0.63 2.41
C VAL A 26 -7.08 -0.03 3.79
N THR A 27 -5.91 -0.31 4.36
CA THR A 27 -5.54 0.15 5.70
C THR A 27 -5.55 1.67 5.81
N LEU A 28 -5.01 2.34 4.79
CA LEU A 28 -4.96 3.80 4.71
C LEU A 28 -6.36 4.38 4.53
N GLY A 29 -7.19 3.79 3.67
CA GLY A 29 -8.60 4.16 3.53
C GLY A 29 -9.37 4.00 4.84
N THR A 30 -9.15 2.91 5.57
CA THR A 30 -9.77 2.64 6.88
C THR A 30 -9.34 3.65 7.93
N PHE A 31 -8.05 3.97 8.03
CA PHE A 31 -7.53 4.99 8.96
C PHE A 31 -8.22 6.33 8.78
N TYR A 32 -8.30 6.78 7.52
CA TYR A 32 -8.90 8.05 7.19
C TYR A 32 -10.43 8.04 7.38
N ALA A 33 -11.12 6.94 7.04
CA ALA A 33 -12.54 6.80 7.33
C ALA A 33 -12.84 6.86 8.85
N ALA A 34 -12.00 6.21 9.65
CA ALA A 34 -12.08 6.23 11.11
C ALA A 34 -11.88 7.66 11.65
N MET A 35 -10.88 8.39 11.17
CA MET A 35 -10.69 9.81 11.54
C MET A 35 -11.85 10.71 11.08
N ALA A 36 -12.39 10.48 9.88
CA ALA A 36 -13.51 11.26 9.34
C ALA A 36 -14.76 11.13 10.22
N SER A 37 -14.99 9.97 10.83
CA SER A 37 -16.11 9.75 11.74
C SER A 37 -16.06 10.64 13.00
N ARG A 38 -14.88 11.10 13.44
CA ARG A 38 -14.69 11.90 14.66
C ARG A 38 -14.56 13.41 14.41
N VAL A 39 -14.18 13.86 13.20
CA VAL A 39 -13.85 15.28 12.95
C VAL A 39 -14.94 15.99 12.15
N ARG A 40 -15.78 16.78 12.84
CA ARG A 40 -16.98 17.44 12.29
C ARG A 40 -16.76 18.59 11.28
N SER A 41 -15.53 18.94 10.90
CA SER A 41 -15.31 20.19 10.13
C SER A 41 -14.19 20.21 9.09
N ARG A 42 -13.62 19.08 8.65
CA ARG A 42 -12.56 19.12 7.61
C ARG A 42 -12.56 17.93 6.64
N GLU A 43 -13.72 17.63 6.05
CA GLU A 43 -13.89 16.72 4.91
C GLU A 43 -12.96 17.02 3.72
N VAL A 44 -12.37 18.23 3.67
CA VAL A 44 -11.41 18.64 2.62
C VAL A 44 -9.95 18.36 3.00
N LEU A 45 -9.60 18.34 4.29
CA LEU A 45 -8.21 18.13 4.74
C LEU A 45 -7.80 16.65 4.65
N LEU A 46 -8.78 15.77 4.87
CA LEU A 46 -8.65 14.31 4.79
C LEU A 46 -8.23 13.83 3.39
N PRO A 47 -8.94 14.17 2.29
CA PRO A 47 -8.53 13.87 0.91
C PRO A 47 -7.17 14.46 0.53
N LEU A 48 -6.86 15.65 1.06
CA LEU A 48 -5.63 16.38 0.77
C LEU A 48 -4.40 15.75 1.42
N LEU A 49 -4.57 15.00 2.52
CA LEU A 49 -3.52 14.19 3.15
C LEU A 49 -3.50 12.74 2.62
N LEU A 50 -4.66 12.21 2.23
CA LEU A 50 -4.81 10.91 1.56
C LEU A 50 -3.99 10.86 0.28
N PHE A 51 -4.17 11.85 -0.59
CA PHE A 51 -3.52 11.92 -1.90
C PHE A 51 -1.98 11.84 -1.83
N PRO A 52 -1.27 12.69 -1.05
CA PRO A 52 0.18 12.63 -0.96
C PRO A 52 0.70 11.35 -0.31
N MET A 53 -0.08 10.69 0.55
CA MET A 53 0.28 9.38 1.11
C MET A 53 -0.01 8.21 0.15
N LEU A 54 -0.97 8.37 -0.75
CA LEU A 54 -1.27 7.35 -1.76
C LEU A 54 -0.15 7.24 -2.81
N VAL A 55 0.49 8.37 -3.13
CA VAL A 55 1.60 8.45 -4.09
C VAL A 55 2.75 7.50 -3.75
N PRO A 56 3.37 7.54 -2.55
CA PRO A 56 4.48 6.64 -2.22
C PRO A 56 4.06 5.17 -2.19
N LEU A 57 2.84 4.86 -1.74
CA LEU A 57 2.30 3.49 -1.78
C LEU A 57 2.21 2.97 -3.23
N LEU A 58 1.59 3.76 -4.10
CA LEU A 58 1.46 3.40 -5.51
C LEU A 58 2.81 3.31 -6.21
N LEU A 59 3.73 4.24 -5.93
CA LEU A 59 5.08 4.21 -6.49
C LEU A 59 5.81 2.93 -6.08
N ALA A 60 5.78 2.56 -4.80
CA ALA A 60 6.42 1.33 -4.32
C ALA A 60 5.82 0.08 -4.97
N ALA A 61 4.50 0.02 -5.12
CA ALA A 61 3.81 -1.10 -5.76
C ALA A 61 4.12 -1.20 -7.27
N VAL A 62 4.12 -0.06 -7.98
CA VAL A 62 4.44 0.02 -9.41
C VAL A 62 5.89 -0.38 -9.64
N GLU A 63 6.84 0.15 -8.88
CA GLU A 63 8.26 -0.18 -9.05
C GLU A 63 8.56 -1.65 -8.70
N CYS A 64 7.93 -2.21 -7.65
CA CYS A 64 8.00 -3.64 -7.39
C CYS A 64 7.47 -4.47 -8.57
N THR A 65 6.32 -4.08 -9.13
CA THR A 65 5.70 -4.79 -10.26
C THR A 65 6.58 -4.69 -11.51
N ARG A 66 7.16 -3.53 -11.79
CA ARG A 66 8.11 -3.33 -12.91
C ARG A 66 9.34 -4.19 -12.75
N ALA A 67 9.95 -4.22 -11.56
CA ALA A 67 11.12 -5.06 -11.28
C ALA A 67 10.82 -6.54 -11.46
N VAL A 68 9.63 -7.01 -11.03
CA VAL A 68 9.22 -8.41 -11.21
C VAL A 68 8.95 -8.75 -12.68
N LEU A 69 8.35 -7.85 -13.46
CA LEU A 69 8.00 -8.11 -14.86
C LEU A 69 9.20 -7.96 -15.81
N GLN A 70 9.96 -6.87 -15.70
CA GLN A 70 11.06 -6.56 -16.61
C GLN A 70 12.36 -7.28 -16.23
N GLY A 71 12.39 -7.90 -15.05
CA GLY A 71 13.64 -8.37 -14.45
C GLY A 71 14.35 -7.19 -13.78
N ASP A 72 14.98 -7.45 -12.65
CA ASP A 72 15.56 -6.40 -11.83
C ASP A 72 16.87 -5.88 -12.42
N VAL A 73 16.77 -4.90 -13.34
CA VAL A 73 17.91 -4.32 -14.06
C VAL A 73 18.84 -3.52 -13.10
N MET A 74 18.29 -2.96 -12.02
CA MET A 74 19.03 -2.15 -11.04
C MET A 74 19.35 -2.86 -9.72
N GLY A 75 18.71 -3.99 -9.39
CA GLY A 75 18.93 -4.68 -8.11
C GLY A 75 18.06 -4.18 -6.95
N ASP A 76 17.11 -3.28 -7.22
CA ASP A 76 16.43 -2.48 -6.18
C ASP A 76 15.05 -2.99 -5.77
N TRP A 77 14.61 -4.15 -6.29
CA TRP A 77 13.28 -4.69 -5.96
C TRP A 77 13.06 -4.86 -4.45
N ARG A 78 14.13 -5.23 -3.71
CA ARG A 78 14.11 -5.39 -2.25
C ARG A 78 14.01 -4.06 -1.51
N ALA A 79 14.50 -2.97 -2.08
CA ALA A 79 14.37 -1.64 -1.48
C ALA A 79 12.90 -1.20 -1.54
N TRP A 80 12.29 -1.29 -2.73
CA TRP A 80 10.88 -0.95 -2.92
C TRP A 80 9.94 -1.84 -2.12
N LEU A 81 10.23 -3.14 -2.04
CA LEU A 81 9.43 -4.06 -1.23
C LEU A 81 9.54 -3.75 0.28
N ARG A 82 10.72 -3.34 0.76
CA ARG A 82 10.88 -2.86 2.15
C ARG A 82 10.12 -1.57 2.40
N VAL A 83 10.09 -0.65 1.45
CA VAL A 83 9.29 0.58 1.54
C VAL A 83 7.81 0.24 1.63
N LEU A 84 7.32 -0.68 0.78
CA LEU A 84 5.93 -1.12 0.79
C LEU A 84 5.56 -1.79 2.13
N LEU A 85 6.40 -2.71 2.61
CA LEU A 85 6.21 -3.36 3.92
C LEU A 85 6.25 -2.38 5.09
N ALA A 86 7.18 -1.42 5.09
CA ALA A 86 7.27 -0.41 6.13
C ALA A 86 6.02 0.48 6.15
N PHE A 87 5.56 0.89 4.96
CA PHE A 87 4.34 1.67 4.81
C PHE A 87 3.13 0.91 5.36
N ASP A 88 2.95 -0.34 4.95
CA ASP A 88 1.87 -1.22 5.42
C ASP A 88 1.91 -1.38 6.94
N ALA A 89 3.07 -1.68 7.52
CA ALA A 89 3.22 -1.87 8.96
C ALA A 89 2.89 -0.60 9.76
N ILE A 90 3.34 0.57 9.31
CA ILE A 90 3.07 1.85 9.96
C ILE A 90 1.58 2.15 9.94
N PHE A 91 0.94 2.07 8.78
CA PHE A 91 -0.48 2.37 8.65
C PHE A 91 -1.35 1.32 9.33
N LEU A 92 -0.96 0.05 9.34
CA LEU A 92 -1.71 -1.00 10.04
C LEU A 92 -1.68 -0.76 11.55
N ALA A 93 -0.50 -0.47 12.11
CA ALA A 93 -0.37 -0.13 13.52
C ALA A 93 -1.18 1.14 13.85
N ALA A 94 -1.07 2.18 13.02
CA ALA A 94 -1.82 3.42 13.19
C ALA A 94 -3.34 3.20 13.13
N THR A 95 -3.83 2.38 12.21
CA THR A 95 -5.25 2.01 12.09
C THR A 95 -5.73 1.25 13.31
N LEU A 96 -4.96 0.28 13.81
CA LEU A 96 -5.32 -0.47 15.01
C LEU A 96 -5.39 0.43 16.25
N LEU A 97 -4.39 1.31 16.44
CA LEU A 97 -4.39 2.31 17.52
C LEU A 97 -5.56 3.30 17.39
N ALA A 98 -5.83 3.78 16.17
CA ALA A 98 -6.97 4.66 15.92
C ALA A 98 -8.30 3.95 16.20
N PHE A 99 -8.39 2.63 15.98
CA PHE A 99 -9.59 1.85 16.23
C PHE A 99 -9.90 1.74 17.73
N GLU A 100 -8.89 1.56 18.59
CA GLU A 100 -9.05 1.65 20.06
C GLU A 100 -9.64 3.01 20.44
N TYR A 101 -9.05 4.09 19.95
CA TYR A 101 -9.57 5.44 20.16
C TYR A 101 -10.98 5.64 19.61
N VAL A 102 -11.38 4.92 18.56
CA VAL A 102 -12.70 5.03 17.92
C VAL A 102 -13.78 4.26 18.66
N ILE A 103 -13.45 3.10 19.22
CA ILE A 103 -14.38 2.24 19.95
C ILE A 103 -14.57 2.70 21.41
N GLU A 104 -13.59 3.37 22.01
CA GLU A 104 -13.66 3.77 23.42
C GLU A 104 -14.69 4.90 23.72
N ASP A 105 -15.54 5.27 22.76
CA ASP A 105 -16.78 6.05 22.97
C ASP A 105 -17.99 5.42 22.26
#